data_AF-A0A5C5RHZ4-F1
#
_entry.id   AF-A0A5C5RHZ4-F1
#
_cell.length_a   1.000
_cell.length_b   1.000
_cell.length_c   1.000
_cell.angle_alpha   90.00
_cell.angle_beta   90.00
_cell.angle_gamma   90.00
#
_symmetry.space_group_name_H-M   'P 1'
#
loop_
_entity.id
_entity.type
_entity.pdbx_description
1 polymer ?
#
loop_
_entity_poly.entity_id
_entity_poly.type
_entity_poly.pdbx_seq_one_letter_code
_entity_poly.pdbx_strand_id
1 'polypeptide(L)'
;MRLDVIRIGLIDSGIGGFSILNAFLAAKPLNQTQFIYIADSGHLPYGLKSDHYIHERMERLTAELLARKIDALVIACNTATAVSAEKLREKYPDLIIIGIEPAIKLAAQATKSGHIAVAATRSTLNSERLENLAARFAADQKLHKIVGSEWVDLVEAQKLTLEQNREILSKTLSPLFQYPIDQLVLGCTHFPFLMPALEA
;
A
#
# COMPACT_ATOMS: atom_id res chain seq x y z
N MET A 1 -12.78 -32.23 -16.73
CA MET A 1 -12.84 -30.76 -16.54
C MET A 1 -11.48 -30.35 -16.00
N ARG A 2 -10.66 -29.65 -16.78
CA ARG A 2 -9.40 -29.11 -16.24
C ARG A 2 -9.81 -28.06 -15.22
N LEU A 3 -9.48 -28.30 -13.96
CA LEU A 3 -9.62 -27.27 -12.95
C LEU A 3 -8.48 -26.28 -13.22
N ASP A 4 -8.80 -25.21 -13.94
CA ASP A 4 -7.79 -24.24 -14.37
C ASP A 4 -7.21 -23.53 -13.14
N VAL A 5 -5.88 -23.63 -13.00
CA VAL A 5 -5.13 -22.95 -11.95
C VAL A 5 -5.25 -21.44 -12.17
N ILE A 6 -5.79 -20.73 -11.18
CA ILE A 6 -5.90 -19.28 -11.19
C ILE A 6 -4.54 -18.69 -10.82
N ARG A 7 -3.99 -17.83 -11.68
CA ARG A 7 -2.72 -17.15 -11.48
C ARG A 7 -2.94 -15.67 -11.17
N ILE A 8 -2.52 -15.25 -9.99
CA ILE A 8 -2.60 -13.86 -9.57
C ILE A 8 -1.19 -13.28 -9.55
N GLY A 9 -0.96 -12.28 -10.40
CA GLY A 9 0.27 -11.50 -10.39
C GLY A 9 0.20 -10.40 -9.34
N LEU A 10 1.26 -10.21 -8.56
CA LEU A 10 1.40 -9.10 -7.64
C LEU A 10 2.63 -8.28 -8.03
N ILE A 11 2.48 -6.95 -8.09
CA ILE A 11 3.59 -6.02 -8.26
C ILE A 11 3.65 -5.11 -7.04
N ASP A 12 4.82 -4.99 -6.42
CA ASP A 12 5.12 -3.97 -5.42
C ASP A 12 6.50 -3.35 -5.68
N SER A 13 6.72 -2.14 -5.15
CA SER A 13 8.02 -1.46 -5.27
C SER A 13 9.15 -2.13 -4.48
N GLY A 14 8.85 -2.99 -3.51
CA GLY A 14 9.84 -3.66 -2.68
C GLY A 14 9.28 -4.86 -1.91
N ILE A 15 9.70 -5.02 -0.66
CA ILE A 15 9.22 -6.14 0.18
C ILE A 15 7.89 -5.84 0.88
N GLY A 16 7.45 -4.58 0.88
CA GLY A 16 6.22 -4.13 1.53
C GLY A 16 4.99 -4.91 1.04
N GLY A 17 4.93 -5.22 -0.26
CA GLY A 17 3.84 -5.99 -0.87
C GLY A 17 3.65 -7.40 -0.31
N PHE A 18 4.62 -7.94 0.44
CA PHE A 18 4.41 -9.19 1.18
C PHE A 18 3.32 -9.07 2.25
N SER A 19 3.05 -7.88 2.79
CA SER A 19 1.89 -7.67 3.68
C SER A 19 0.57 -8.02 2.97
N ILE A 20 0.45 -7.64 1.70
CA ILE A 20 -0.72 -7.93 0.86
C ILE A 20 -0.75 -9.41 0.49
N LEU A 21 0.38 -9.98 0.08
CA LEU A 21 0.47 -11.42 -0.22
C LEU A 21 0.09 -12.28 1.00
N ASN A 22 0.58 -11.93 2.19
CA ASN A 22 0.25 -12.61 3.43
C ASN A 22 -1.25 -12.52 3.75
N ALA A 23 -1.88 -11.37 3.51
CA ALA A 23 -3.33 -11.22 3.67
C ALA A 23 -4.11 -12.13 2.71
N PHE A 24 -3.68 -12.24 1.45
CA PHE A 24 -4.27 -13.19 0.50
C PHE A 24 -4.12 -14.65 0.95
N LEU A 25 -2.93 -15.04 1.41
CA LEU A 25 -2.68 -16.40 1.90
C LEU A 25 -3.51 -16.72 3.15
N ALA A 26 -3.63 -15.76 4.07
CA ALA A 26 -4.42 -15.91 5.29
C ALA A 26 -5.93 -16.06 5.00
N ALA A 27 -6.42 -15.48 3.91
CA ALA A 27 -7.80 -15.63 3.45
C ALA A 27 -8.14 -17.04 2.93
N LYS A 28 -7.18 -17.98 2.91
CA LYS A 28 -7.33 -19.37 2.45
C LYS A 28 -7.97 -19.42 1.05
N PRO A 29 -7.26 -18.95 0.01
CA PRO A 29 -7.79 -18.95 -1.34
C PRO A 29 -8.08 -20.38 -1.79
N LEU A 30 -8.90 -20.52 -2.84
CA LEU A 30 -9.24 -21.82 -3.41
C LEU A 30 -7.96 -22.65 -3.67
N ASN A 31 -8.05 -23.97 -3.49
CA ASN A 31 -6.93 -24.96 -3.52
C ASN A 31 -6.05 -24.94 -4.79
N GLN A 32 -6.30 -24.06 -5.76
CA GLN A 32 -5.65 -23.99 -7.07
C GLN A 32 -5.25 -22.56 -7.46
N THR A 33 -4.98 -21.69 -6.47
CA THR A 33 -4.48 -20.34 -6.72
C THR A 33 -2.96 -20.31 -6.66
N GLN A 34 -2.31 -19.78 -7.70
CA GLN A 34 -0.87 -19.53 -7.75
C GLN A 34 -0.62 -18.03 -7.73
N PHE A 35 0.29 -17.59 -6.86
CA PHE A 35 0.73 -16.20 -6.79
C PHE A 35 2.08 -16.03 -7.48
N ILE A 36 2.20 -15.01 -8.33
CA ILE A 36 3.47 -14.62 -8.96
C ILE A 36 3.78 -13.20 -8.47
N TYR A 37 4.74 -13.08 -7.56
CA TYR A 37 5.11 -11.80 -6.97
C TYR A 37 6.36 -11.23 -7.66
N ILE A 38 6.30 -9.95 -8.04
CA ILE A 38 7.45 -9.19 -8.52
C ILE A 38 7.68 -8.01 -7.56
N ALA A 39 8.81 -8.05 -6.87
CA ALA A 39 9.37 -6.92 -6.14
C ALA A 39 10.27 -6.11 -7.08
N ASP A 40 9.93 -4.84 -7.33
CA ASP A 40 10.78 -3.93 -8.11
C ASP A 40 11.84 -3.23 -7.24
N SER A 41 12.46 -3.97 -6.31
CA SER A 41 13.35 -3.43 -5.26
C SER A 41 14.51 -2.58 -5.80
N GLY A 42 14.99 -2.87 -7.02
CA GLY A 42 16.03 -2.07 -7.68
C GLY A 42 15.62 -0.63 -8.02
N HIS A 43 14.33 -0.30 -7.89
CA HIS A 43 13.74 0.99 -8.24
C HIS A 43 13.09 1.70 -7.04
N LEU A 44 13.19 1.13 -5.84
CA LEU A 44 12.68 1.70 -4.59
C LEU A 44 13.44 2.98 -4.20
N PRO A 45 12.80 3.96 -3.53
CA PRO A 45 11.36 4.07 -3.26
C PRO A 45 10.61 4.80 -4.37
N TYR A 46 9.48 4.20 -4.79
CA TYR A 46 8.57 4.83 -5.77
C TYR A 46 8.04 6.17 -5.26
N GLY A 47 7.87 6.35 -3.95
CA GLY A 47 7.39 7.60 -3.36
C GLY A 47 8.28 8.83 -3.62
N LEU A 48 9.50 8.65 -4.14
CA LEU A 48 10.43 9.72 -4.53
C LEU A 48 10.64 9.82 -6.06
N LYS A 49 9.94 9.01 -6.85
CA LYS A 49 10.05 8.99 -8.32
C LYS A 49 8.90 9.79 -8.95
N SER A 50 9.05 10.16 -10.21
CA SER A 50 7.99 10.82 -10.98
C SER A 50 6.91 9.83 -11.39
N ASP A 51 5.68 10.32 -11.57
CA ASP A 51 4.55 9.51 -12.02
C ASP A 51 4.82 8.85 -13.37
N HIS A 52 5.49 9.54 -14.30
CA HIS A 52 5.91 8.97 -15.58
C HIS A 52 6.80 7.74 -15.38
N TYR A 53 7.82 7.87 -14.52
CA TYR A 53 8.76 6.78 -14.27
C TYR A 53 8.07 5.58 -13.63
N ILE A 54 7.25 5.82 -12.61
CA ILE A 54 6.49 4.75 -11.94
C ILE A 54 5.58 4.04 -12.94
N HIS A 55 4.90 4.80 -13.82
CA HIS A 55 4.04 4.21 -14.83
C HIS A 55 4.80 3.34 -15.83
N GLU A 56 5.94 3.81 -16.35
CA GLU A 56 6.80 3.03 -17.26
C GLU A 56 7.24 1.71 -16.60
N ARG A 57 7.62 1.74 -15.32
CA ARG A 57 7.92 0.53 -14.54
C ARG A 57 6.72 -0.41 -14.48
N MET A 58 5.56 0.11 -14.10
CA MET A 58 4.34 -0.68 -13.97
C MET A 58 3.91 -1.33 -15.28
N GLU A 59 4.06 -0.64 -16.42
CA GLU A 59 3.78 -1.22 -17.73
C GLU A 59 4.70 -2.40 -18.05
N ARG A 60 6.01 -2.25 -17.81
CA ARG A 60 7.00 -3.30 -18.04
C ARG A 60 6.73 -4.53 -17.17
N LEU A 61 6.49 -4.33 -15.88
CA LEU A 61 6.26 -5.42 -14.92
C LEU A 61 4.92 -6.12 -15.20
N THR A 62 3.90 -5.37 -15.63
CA THR A 62 2.61 -5.93 -16.08
C THR A 62 2.80 -6.80 -17.31
N ALA A 63 3.58 -6.36 -18.31
CA ALA A 63 3.88 -7.14 -19.50
C ALA A 63 4.61 -8.46 -19.17
N GLU A 64 5.53 -8.43 -18.20
CA GLU A 64 6.21 -9.64 -17.73
C GLU A 64 5.23 -10.64 -17.08
N LEU A 65 4.30 -10.16 -16.25
CA LEU A 65 3.28 -11.02 -15.64
C LEU A 65 2.30 -11.57 -16.66
N LEU A 66 1.90 -10.77 -17.66
CA LEU A 66 1.06 -11.23 -18.76
C LEU A 66 1.74 -12.35 -19.57
N ALA A 67 3.05 -12.27 -19.81
CA ALA A 67 3.82 -13.35 -20.43
C ALA A 67 3.79 -14.66 -19.60
N ARG A 68 3.57 -14.55 -18.29
CA ARG A 68 3.37 -15.69 -17.36
C ARG A 68 1.90 -16.13 -17.23
N LYS A 69 1.00 -15.57 -18.05
CA LYS A 69 -0.43 -15.93 -18.15
C LYS A 69 -1.18 -15.78 -16.82
N ILE A 70 -1.03 -14.62 -16.18
CA ILE A 70 -1.87 -14.26 -15.03
C ILE A 70 -3.32 -14.03 -15.46
N ASP A 71 -4.25 -14.39 -14.58
CA ASP A 71 -5.69 -14.14 -14.73
C ASP A 71 -6.11 -12.81 -14.07
N ALA A 72 -5.34 -12.35 -13.08
CA ALA A 72 -5.54 -11.07 -12.41
C ALA A 72 -4.21 -10.43 -12.01
N LEU A 73 -4.18 -9.10 -11.99
CA LEU A 73 -3.08 -8.29 -11.50
C LEU A 73 -3.50 -7.57 -10.21
N VAL A 74 -2.70 -7.71 -9.16
CA VAL A 74 -2.77 -6.88 -7.96
C VAL A 74 -1.59 -5.91 -7.96
N ILE A 75 -1.89 -4.62 -7.94
CA ILE A 75 -0.90 -3.57 -7.70
C ILE A 75 -0.78 -3.42 -6.18
N ALA A 76 0.14 -4.19 -5.59
CA ALA A 76 0.37 -4.28 -4.15
C ALA A 76 1.22 -3.12 -3.58
N CYS A 77 1.26 -1.98 -4.27
CA CYS A 77 1.90 -0.74 -3.84
C CYS A 77 0.87 0.41 -3.90
N ASN A 78 0.66 1.14 -2.79
CA ASN A 78 -0.26 2.28 -2.78
C ASN A 78 0.18 3.38 -3.76
N THR A 79 1.49 3.68 -3.79
CA THR A 79 2.06 4.68 -4.70
C THR A 79 1.84 4.27 -6.16
N ALA A 80 2.15 3.02 -6.52
CA ALA A 80 1.95 2.54 -7.89
C ALA A 80 0.46 2.48 -8.27
N THR A 81 -0.41 2.12 -7.32
CA THR A 81 -1.87 2.14 -7.53
C THR A 81 -2.35 3.54 -7.85
N ALA A 82 -1.93 4.54 -7.06
CA ALA A 82 -2.33 5.93 -7.25
C ALA A 82 -1.90 6.46 -8.64
N VAL A 83 -0.72 6.07 -9.11
CA VAL A 83 -0.15 6.56 -10.37
C VAL A 83 -0.64 5.80 -11.61
N SER A 84 -0.82 4.48 -11.51
CA SER A 84 -0.89 3.62 -12.71
C SER A 84 -2.16 2.79 -12.85
N ALA A 85 -2.99 2.63 -11.82
CA ALA A 85 -4.09 1.68 -11.87
C ALA A 85 -5.09 1.98 -13.00
N GLU A 86 -5.53 3.24 -13.15
CA GLU A 86 -6.51 3.60 -14.18
C GLU A 86 -5.91 3.49 -15.60
N LYS A 87 -4.68 3.97 -15.79
CA LYS A 87 -3.96 3.86 -17.07
C LYS A 87 -3.77 2.40 -17.52
N LEU A 88 -3.48 1.51 -16.57
CA LEU A 88 -3.36 0.08 -16.88
C LEU A 88 -4.71 -0.56 -17.21
N ARG A 89 -5.81 -0.13 -16.57
CA ARG A 89 -7.17 -0.59 -16.91
C ARG A 89 -7.60 -0.13 -18.30
N GLU A 90 -7.27 1.10 -18.67
CA GLU A 90 -7.52 1.62 -20.02
C GLU A 90 -6.72 0.82 -21.07
N LYS A 91 -5.46 0.49 -20.77
CA LYS A 91 -4.59 -0.27 -21.68
C LYS A 91 -4.94 -1.77 -21.77
N TYR A 92 -5.38 -2.37 -20.67
CA TYR A 92 -5.69 -3.80 -20.56
C TYR A 92 -7.13 -4.00 -20.04
N PRO A 93 -8.16 -3.68 -20.85
CA PRO A 93 -9.56 -3.69 -20.40
C PRO A 93 -10.06 -5.08 -20.00
N ASP A 94 -9.48 -6.14 -20.55
CA ASP A 94 -9.85 -7.53 -20.24
C ASP A 94 -9.12 -8.10 -19.01
N LEU A 95 -8.09 -7.39 -18.50
CA LEU A 95 -7.33 -7.83 -17.33
C LEU A 95 -8.00 -7.33 -16.04
N ILE A 96 -8.26 -8.25 -15.11
CA ILE A 96 -8.72 -7.88 -13.76
C ILE A 96 -7.58 -7.18 -13.02
N ILE A 97 -7.70 -5.87 -12.82
CA ILE A 97 -6.68 -5.05 -12.13
C ILE A 97 -7.21 -4.54 -10.78
N ILE A 98 -6.62 -5.07 -9.72
CA ILE A 98 -6.90 -4.73 -8.32
C ILE A 98 -5.82 -3.79 -7.82
N GLY A 99 -6.21 -2.56 -7.48
CA GLY A 99 -5.34 -1.62 -6.78
C GLY A 99 -5.61 -1.66 -5.27
N ILE A 100 -4.66 -1.19 -4.47
CA ILE A 100 -4.83 -1.02 -3.03
C ILE A 100 -4.96 0.45 -2.66
N GLU A 101 -5.74 0.73 -1.61
CA GLU A 101 -5.95 2.07 -1.10
C GLU A 101 -5.72 2.12 0.41
N PRO A 102 -5.30 3.27 0.96
CA PRO A 102 -5.28 3.46 2.41
C PRO A 102 -6.67 3.22 3.00
N ALA A 103 -6.75 2.60 4.18
CA ALA A 103 -8.00 2.21 4.83
C ALA A 103 -8.81 3.39 5.45
N ILE A 104 -8.87 4.55 4.77
CA ILE A 104 -9.56 5.76 5.25
C ILE A 104 -11.04 5.49 5.53
N LYS A 105 -11.72 4.78 4.63
CA LYS A 105 -13.15 4.46 4.82
C LYS A 105 -13.40 3.72 6.13
N LEU A 106 -12.56 2.72 6.43
CA LEU A 106 -12.71 1.92 7.65
C LEU A 106 -12.40 2.76 8.89
N ALA A 107 -11.34 3.57 8.85
CA ALA A 107 -11.02 4.48 9.96
C ALA A 107 -12.12 5.51 10.21
N ALA A 108 -12.70 6.08 9.15
CA ALA A 108 -13.81 7.03 9.28
C ALA A 108 -15.09 6.40 9.84
N GLN A 109 -15.33 5.12 9.59
CA GLN A 109 -16.44 4.38 10.18
C GLN A 109 -16.17 3.97 11.64
N ALA A 110 -14.90 3.81 12.03
CA ALA A 110 -14.49 3.32 13.35
C ALA A 110 -14.18 4.43 14.37
N THR A 111 -13.80 5.63 13.91
CA THR A 111 -13.43 6.75 14.79
C THR A 111 -14.62 7.19 15.65
N LYS A 112 -14.34 7.47 16.92
CA LYS A 112 -15.26 8.04 17.91
C LYS A 112 -14.91 9.50 18.22
N SER A 113 -13.64 9.87 18.12
CA SER A 113 -13.19 11.25 18.33
C SER A 113 -13.35 12.12 17.10
N GLY A 114 -13.46 11.50 15.92
CA GLY A 114 -13.43 12.14 14.62
C GLY A 114 -12.04 12.62 14.18
N HIS A 115 -10.98 12.16 14.85
CA HIS A 115 -9.59 12.46 14.52
C HIS A 115 -8.86 11.18 14.08
N ILE A 116 -8.37 11.19 12.84
CA ILE A 116 -7.72 10.03 12.21
C ILE A 116 -6.32 10.44 11.77
N ALA A 117 -5.30 9.67 12.15
CA ALA A 117 -3.97 9.80 11.58
C ALA A 117 -3.83 8.94 10.31
N VAL A 118 -3.16 9.47 9.28
CA VAL A 118 -2.88 8.75 8.04
C VAL A 118 -1.38 8.79 7.78
N ALA A 119 -0.71 7.66 7.98
CA ALA A 119 0.70 7.49 7.63
C ALA A 119 0.80 6.98 6.20
N ALA A 120 1.49 7.73 5.31
CA ALA A 120 1.78 7.27 3.96
C ALA A 120 3.07 7.91 3.41
N THR A 121 3.50 7.50 2.22
CA THR A 121 4.60 8.17 1.52
C THR A 121 4.18 9.58 1.08
N ARG A 122 5.15 10.47 0.85
CA ARG A 122 4.87 11.83 0.37
C ARG A 122 4.06 11.85 -0.93
N SER A 123 4.39 10.97 -1.88
CA SER A 123 3.63 10.82 -3.13
C SER A 123 2.17 10.45 -2.86
N THR A 124 1.91 9.44 -2.02
CA THR A 124 0.53 9.06 -1.66
C THR A 124 -0.22 10.19 -0.95
N LEU A 125 0.42 10.90 -0.02
CA LEU A 125 -0.20 12.00 0.75
C LEU A 125 -0.62 13.21 -0.09
N ASN A 126 0.03 13.38 -1.24
CA ASN A 126 -0.21 14.46 -2.20
C ASN A 126 -1.01 13.98 -3.44
N SER A 127 -1.45 12.72 -3.45
CA SER A 127 -2.17 12.17 -4.60
C SER A 127 -3.64 12.60 -4.60
N GLU A 128 -4.16 12.91 -5.79
CA GLU A 128 -5.59 13.17 -6.00
C GLU A 128 -6.45 11.98 -5.51
N ARG A 129 -5.93 10.75 -5.64
CA ARG A 129 -6.60 9.55 -5.14
C ARG A 129 -6.85 9.59 -3.64
N LEU A 130 -5.87 10.02 -2.84
CA LEU A 130 -6.05 10.16 -1.40
C LEU A 130 -7.05 11.27 -1.06
N GLU A 131 -6.99 12.38 -1.77
CA GLU A 131 -7.91 13.50 -1.60
C GLU A 131 -9.36 13.08 -1.91
N ASN A 132 -9.57 12.38 -3.02
CA ASN A 132 -10.86 11.82 -3.40
C ASN A 132 -11.37 10.81 -2.38
N LEU A 133 -10.49 9.97 -1.82
CA LEU A 133 -10.86 9.01 -0.79
C LEU A 133 -11.27 9.70 0.51
N ALA A 134 -10.53 10.72 0.93
CA ALA A 134 -10.84 11.54 2.09
C ALA A 134 -12.16 12.31 1.91
N ALA A 135 -12.35 12.98 0.78
CA ALA A 135 -13.57 13.71 0.47
C ALA A 135 -14.80 12.79 0.42
N ARG A 136 -14.65 11.56 -0.09
CA ARG A 136 -15.76 10.62 -0.21
C ARG A 136 -16.16 9.94 1.10
N PHE A 137 -15.20 9.64 1.97
CA PHE A 137 -15.44 8.77 3.13
C PHE A 137 -15.15 9.40 4.48
N ALA A 138 -14.43 10.52 4.53
CA ALA A 138 -13.97 11.16 5.75
C ALA A 138 -14.21 12.69 5.74
N ALA A 139 -15.19 13.17 4.96
CA ALA A 139 -15.48 14.61 4.83
C ALA A 139 -15.78 15.30 6.17
N ASP A 140 -16.42 14.57 7.10
CA ASP A 140 -16.77 15.07 8.43
C ASP A 140 -15.69 14.80 9.49
N GLN A 141 -14.54 14.24 9.09
CA GLN A 141 -13.46 13.83 9.99
C GLN A 141 -12.21 14.71 9.81
N LYS A 142 -11.40 14.83 10.87
CA LYS A 142 -10.11 15.52 10.82
C LYS A 142 -8.98 14.52 10.53
N LEU A 143 -8.38 14.65 9.36
CA LEU A 143 -7.24 13.83 8.94
C LEU A 143 -5.90 14.50 9.31
N HIS A 144 -5.05 13.77 10.02
CA HIS A 144 -3.69 14.17 10.39
C HIS A 144 -2.67 13.37 9.58
N LYS A 145 -1.95 14.02 8.67
CA LYS A 145 -1.03 13.34 7.75
C LYS A 145 0.34 13.11 8.39
N ILE A 146 0.85 11.88 8.35
CA ILE A 146 2.21 11.50 8.75
C ILE A 146 3.01 11.11 7.51
N VAL A 147 4.10 11.83 7.24
CA VAL A 147 5.03 11.45 6.16
C VAL A 147 5.89 10.30 6.64
N GLY A 148 5.57 9.08 6.21
CA GLY A 148 6.24 7.84 6.63
C GLY A 148 7.38 7.39 5.72
N SER A 149 8.09 8.31 5.04
CA SER A 149 9.20 7.92 4.15
C SER A 149 10.30 7.15 4.91
N GLU A 150 10.70 7.63 6.10
CA GLU A 150 11.70 6.96 6.95
C GLU A 150 11.20 5.60 7.49
N TRP A 151 9.89 5.36 7.51
CA TRP A 151 9.31 4.08 7.92
C TRP A 151 9.49 2.99 6.85
N VAL A 152 9.54 3.37 5.58
CA VAL A 152 9.88 2.46 4.49
C VAL A 152 11.31 1.96 4.67
N ASP A 153 12.25 2.88 4.94
CA ASP A 153 13.66 2.56 5.14
C ASP A 153 13.88 1.62 6.34
N LEU A 154 13.13 1.82 7.42
CA LEU A 154 13.16 0.92 8.59
C LEU A 154 12.79 -0.52 8.20
N VAL A 155 11.71 -0.70 7.43
CA VAL A 155 11.20 -2.02 7.05
C VAL A 155 12.13 -2.70 6.07
N GLU A 156 12.63 -1.98 5.05
CA GLU A 156 13.62 -2.51 4.10
C GLU A 156 14.94 -2.90 4.81
N ALA A 157 15.33 -2.16 5.85
CA ALA A 157 16.49 -2.49 6.69
C ALA A 157 16.21 -3.56 7.77
N GLN A 158 15.00 -4.16 7.79
CA GLN A 158 14.56 -5.14 8.79
C GLN A 158 14.65 -4.64 10.24
N LYS A 159 14.53 -3.32 10.46
CA LYS A 159 14.52 -2.67 11.77
C LYS A 159 13.09 -2.59 12.32
N LEU A 160 12.55 -3.75 12.71
CA LEU A 160 11.13 -3.91 13.01
C LEU A 160 10.80 -3.80 14.51
N THR A 161 11.80 -3.84 15.41
CA THR A 161 11.54 -3.75 16.86
C THR A 161 11.44 -2.30 17.33
N LEU A 162 10.70 -2.09 18.42
CA LEU A 162 10.59 -0.76 19.05
C LEU A 162 11.97 -0.17 19.36
N GLU A 163 12.91 -0.96 19.89
CA GLU A 163 14.27 -0.47 20.18
C GLU A 163 14.98 0.09 18.94
N GLN A 164 14.80 -0.56 17.78
CA GLN A 164 15.46 -0.17 16.53
C GLN A 164 14.80 1.04 15.86
N ASN A 165 13.51 1.29 16.09
CA ASN A 165 12.73 2.29 15.37
C ASN A 165 12.18 3.43 16.25
N ARG A 166 12.36 3.37 17.58
CA ARG A 166 11.80 4.32 18.56
C ARG A 166 12.05 5.77 18.19
N GLU A 167 13.26 6.12 17.78
CA GLU A 167 13.61 7.52 17.46
C GLU A 167 12.77 8.04 16.29
N ILE A 168 12.72 7.29 15.19
CA ILE A 168 11.99 7.67 13.98
C ILE A 168 10.47 7.67 14.24
N LEU A 169 9.94 6.64 14.92
CA LEU A 169 8.52 6.60 15.27
C LEU A 169 8.14 7.73 16.22
N SER A 170 8.94 7.98 17.27
CA SER A 170 8.68 9.07 18.21
C SER A 170 8.72 10.43 17.54
N LYS A 171 9.72 10.70 16.71
CA LYS A 171 9.83 11.95 15.93
C LYS A 171 8.60 12.18 15.04
N THR A 172 8.09 11.13 14.41
CA THR A 172 6.96 11.22 13.47
C THR A 172 5.59 11.24 14.16
N LEU A 173 5.44 10.60 15.31
CA LEU A 173 4.17 10.46 16.04
C LEU A 173 3.96 11.50 17.14
N SER A 174 5.02 11.97 17.81
CA SER A 174 4.92 12.91 18.94
C SER A 174 4.09 14.17 18.65
N PRO A 175 4.18 14.80 17.45
CA PRO A 175 3.36 15.98 17.13
C PRO A 175 1.84 15.70 17.15
N LEU A 176 1.44 14.43 17.07
CA LEU A 176 0.04 14.02 17.01
C LEU A 176 -0.59 13.81 18.39
N PHE A 177 0.19 13.63 19.45
CA PHE A 177 -0.32 13.37 20.79
C PHE A 177 -1.08 14.54 21.41
N GLN A 178 -1.01 15.73 20.81
CA GLN A 178 -1.85 16.88 21.19
C GLN A 178 -3.31 16.77 20.70
N TYR A 179 -3.61 15.81 19.82
CA TYR A 179 -4.94 15.59 19.25
C TYR A 179 -5.55 14.30 19.80
N PRO A 180 -6.89 14.21 19.90
CA PRO A 180 -7.58 13.00 20.36
C PRO A 180 -7.66 11.94 19.25
N ILE A 181 -6.55 11.60 18.59
CA ILE A 181 -6.53 10.62 17.52
C ILE A 181 -6.84 9.23 18.08
N ASP A 182 -7.81 8.55 17.50
CA ASP A 182 -8.23 7.21 17.92
C ASP A 182 -8.15 6.16 16.80
N GLN A 183 -7.74 6.56 15.60
CA GLN A 183 -7.51 5.69 14.45
C GLN A 183 -6.19 6.06 13.75
N LEU A 184 -5.40 5.04 13.40
CA LEU A 184 -4.19 5.18 12.59
C LEU A 184 -4.33 4.36 11.30
N VAL A 185 -4.35 5.05 10.17
CA VAL A 185 -4.35 4.43 8.83
C VAL A 185 -2.92 4.23 8.37
N LEU A 186 -2.58 2.98 8.04
CA LEU A 186 -1.32 2.60 7.42
C LEU A 186 -1.47 2.59 5.89
N GLY A 187 -1.18 3.72 5.25
CA GLY A 187 -1.32 3.98 3.81
C GLY A 187 -0.11 3.58 2.96
N CYS A 188 0.71 2.64 3.44
CA CYS A 188 1.85 2.06 2.72
C CYS A 188 1.99 0.59 3.11
N THR A 189 2.36 -0.25 2.15
CA THR A 189 2.49 -1.71 2.31
C THR A 189 3.62 -2.13 3.24
N HIS A 190 4.61 -1.27 3.48
CA HIS A 190 5.65 -1.50 4.49
C HIS A 190 5.14 -1.37 5.92
N PHE A 191 4.20 -0.46 6.18
CA PHE A 191 3.91 -0.05 7.56
C PHE A 191 3.26 -1.12 8.43
N PRO A 192 2.49 -2.10 7.91
CA PRO A 192 2.03 -3.24 8.71
C PRO A 192 3.15 -4.01 9.41
N PHE A 193 4.37 -4.02 8.89
CA PHE A 193 5.52 -4.66 9.55
C PHE A 193 5.99 -3.93 10.81
N LEU A 194 5.58 -2.67 11.02
CA LEU A 194 5.88 -1.88 12.20
C LEU A 194 4.81 -1.99 13.30
N MET A 195 3.72 -2.74 13.06
CA MET A 195 2.63 -2.92 14.03
C MET A 195 3.13 -3.34 15.43
N PRO A 196 4.05 -4.32 15.58
CA PRO A 196 4.55 -4.69 16.90
C PRO A 196 5.21 -3.53 17.68
N ALA A 197 5.79 -2.56 16.97
CA ALA A 197 6.38 -1.37 17.60
C ALA A 197 5.37 -0.24 17.81
N LEU A 198 4.33 -0.15 16.96
CA LEU A 198 3.27 0.84 17.08
C LEU A 198 2.27 0.51 18.20
N GLU A 199 2.10 -0.77 18.53
CA GLU A 199 1.19 -1.26 19.58
C GLU A 199 1.85 -1.38 20.97
N ALA A 200 3.17 -1.19 21.06
CA ALA A 200 3.96 -1.34 22.29
C ALA A 200 3.95 -0.08 23.17
#